data_AF-D0SHE7-F1
#
_entry.id   AF-D0SHE7-F1
#
_cell.length_a   1.000
_cell.length_b   1.000
_cell.length_c   1.000
_cell.angle_alpha   90.00
_cell.angle_beta   90.00
_cell.angle_gamma   90.00
#
_symmetry.space_group_name_H-M   'P 1'
#
loop_
_entity.id
_entity.type
_entity.pdbx_description
1 polymer ?
#
loop_
_entity_poly.entity_id
_entity_poly.type
_entity_poly.pdbx_seq_one_letter_code
_entity_poly.pdbx_strand_id
1 'polypeptide(L)' 'MPYEEFQRLIGKSGLSIKEFAALLDMNANSITNYKKNGKVPTTIAVIAVVISDMKDDGLDFYPIFEKVRAYRGQ' A
#
# COMPACT_ATOMS: atom_id res chain seq x y z
N MET A 1 -11.48 -5.06 2.98
CA MET A 1 -10.58 -5.88 3.83
C MET A 1 -10.59 -5.32 5.24
N PRO A 2 -10.61 -6.15 6.30
CA PRO A 2 -10.45 -5.70 7.68
C PRO A 2 -9.19 -4.84 7.85
N TYR A 3 -9.27 -3.80 8.68
CA TYR A 3 -8.14 -2.88 8.85
C TYR A 3 -6.93 -3.59 9.48
N GLU A 4 -7.12 -4.50 10.44
CA GLU A 4 -6.00 -5.23 11.03
C GLU A 4 -5.28 -6.11 9.99
N GLU A 5 -6.02 -6.74 9.08
CA GLU A 5 -5.43 -7.56 8.02
C GLU A 5 -4.64 -6.71 7.02
N PHE A 6 -5.14 -5.52 6.68
CA PHE A 6 -4.37 -4.54 5.90
C PHE A 6 -3.05 -4.18 6.61
N GLN A 7 -3.09 -3.90 7.92
CA GLN A 7 -1.87 -3.58 8.66
C GLN A 7 -0.87 -4.75 8.66
N ARG A 8 -1.36 -5.98 8.78
CA ARG A 8 -0.53 -7.19 8.71
C ARG A 8 0.19 -7.32 7.36
N LEU A 9 -0.53 -7.11 6.25
CA LEU A 9 0.05 -7.16 4.90
C LEU A 9 1.09 -6.06 4.67
N ILE A 10 0.83 -4.85 5.16
CA ILE A 10 1.80 -3.74 5.07
C ILE A 10 3.05 -4.02 5.90
N GLY A 11 2.91 -4.54 7.12
CA GLY A 11 4.07 -4.95 7.93
C GLY A 11 4.86 -6.08 7.27
N LYS A 12 4.18 -7.04 6.66
CA LYS A 12 4.78 -8.16 5.93
C LYS A 12 5.56 -7.69 4.69
N SER A 13 5.10 -6.66 4.00
CA SER A 13 5.84 -6.07 2.87
C SER A 13 7.08 -5.27 3.29
N GLY A 14 7.27 -5.06 4.60
CA GLY A 14 8.37 -4.26 5.15
C GLY A 14 8.11 -2.74 5.10
N LEU A 15 6.88 -2.33 4.81
CA LEU A 15 6.48 -0.93 4.78
C LEU A 15 5.83 -0.51 6.09
N SER A 16 5.95 0.77 6.43
CA SER A 16 5.03 1.45 7.32
C SER A 16 3.80 1.95 6.56
N ILE A 17 2.71 2.25 7.30
CA ILE A 17 1.52 2.91 6.73
C ILE A 17 1.88 4.25 6.08
N LYS A 18 2.85 4.97 6.64
CA LYS A 18 3.30 6.28 6.13
C LYS A 18 4.00 6.12 4.77
N GLU A 19 4.88 5.13 4.63
CA GLU A 19 5.56 4.85 3.37
C GLU A 19 4.60 4.34 2.30
N PHE A 20 3.69 3.44 2.67
CA PHE A 20 2.62 3.00 1.77
C PHE A 20 1.78 4.18 1.26
N ALA A 21 1.37 5.07 2.16
CA ALA A 21 0.61 6.26 1.78
C ALA A 21 1.42 7.18 0.85
N ALA A 22 2.71 7.39 1.14
CA ALA A 22 3.60 8.20 0.31
C ALA A 22 3.79 7.61 -1.10
N LEU A 23 3.94 6.29 -1.23
CA LEU A 23 4.07 5.63 -2.53
C LEU A 23 2.84 5.81 -3.43
N LEU A 24 1.66 5.99 -2.82
CA LEU A 24 0.39 6.20 -3.52
C LEU A 24 -0.03 7.67 -3.62
N ASP A 25 0.84 8.61 -3.21
CA ASP A 25 0.51 10.05 -3.08
C ASP A 25 -0.74 10.31 -2.24
N MET A 26 -0.96 9.48 -1.23
CA MET A 26 -2.08 9.58 -0.30
C MET A 26 -1.66 10.21 1.02
N ASN A 27 -2.61 10.90 1.66
CA ASN A 27 -2.41 11.37 3.03
C ASN A 27 -2.45 10.18 4.01
N ALA A 28 -1.42 10.03 4.84
CA ALA A 28 -1.35 8.96 5.84
C ALA A 28 -2.55 8.96 6.81
N ASN A 29 -3.11 10.14 7.15
CA ASN A 29 -4.30 10.24 7.99
C ASN A 29 -5.55 9.66 7.30
N SER A 30 -5.66 9.77 5.98
CA SER A 30 -6.76 9.13 5.23
C SER A 30 -6.69 7.61 5.36
N ILE A 31 -5.48 7.04 5.33
CA ILE A 31 -5.29 5.59 5.52
C ILE A 31 -5.62 5.19 6.97
N THR A 32 -5.07 5.90 7.96
CA THR A 32 -5.28 5.52 9.37
C THR A 32 -6.72 5.73 9.84
N ASN A 33 -7.45 6.69 9.26
CA ASN A 33 -8.86 6.90 9.56
C ASN A 33 -9.75 5.69 9.22
N TYR A 34 -9.33 4.81 8.29
CA TYR A 34 -10.07 3.57 8.00
C TYR A 34 -10.17 2.63 9.20
N LYS A 35 -9.28 2.77 10.20
CA LYS A 35 -9.40 2.08 11.48
C LYS A 35 -10.77 2.29 12.13
N LYS A 36 -11.33 3.50 12.05
CA LYS A 36 -12.64 3.83 12.63
C LYS A 36 -13.79 3.06 11.98
N ASN A 37 -13.66 2.78 10.68
CA ASN A 37 -14.65 2.04 9.90
C ASN A 37 -14.39 0.52 9.93
N GLY A 38 -13.30 0.07 10.56
CA GLY A 38 -12.89 -1.33 10.65
C GLY A 38 -12.44 -1.96 9.33
N LYS A 39 -12.49 -1.24 8.20
CA LYS A 39 -12.14 -1.77 6.88
C LYS A 39 -11.54 -0.71 5.96
N VAL A 40 -10.62 -1.15 5.10
CA VAL A 40 -10.09 -0.34 4.00
C VAL A 40 -10.90 -0.55 2.70
N PRO A 41 -10.99 0.45 1.81
CA PRO A 41 -11.60 0.32 0.48
C PRO A 41 -10.93 -0.76 -0.36
N THR A 42 -11.67 -1.31 -1.33
CA THR A 42 -11.20 -2.39 -2.21
C THR A 42 -9.91 -2.02 -2.95
N THR A 43 -9.80 -0.80 -3.47
CA THR A 43 -8.59 -0.34 -4.18
C THR A 43 -7.34 -0.44 -3.29
N ILE A 44 -7.43 0.00 -2.04
CA ILE A 44 -6.32 -0.07 -1.07
C ILE A 44 -6.01 -1.51 -0.69
N ALA A 45 -7.05 -2.33 -0.50
CA ALA A 45 -6.89 -3.75 -0.21
C ALA A 45 -6.15 -4.48 -1.34
N VAL A 46 -6.54 -4.26 -2.59
CA VAL A 46 -5.92 -4.88 -3.77
C VAL A 46 -4.44 -4.50 -3.86
N ILE A 47 -4.12 -3.21 -3.71
CA ILE A 47 -2.73 -2.75 -3.77
C ILE A 47 -1.90 -3.36 -2.63
N ALA A 48 -2.43 -3.41 -1.40
CA ALA A 48 -1.74 -4.00 -0.26
C ALA A 48 -1.45 -5.50 -0.45
N VAL A 49 -2.39 -6.26 -1.03
CA VAL A 49 -2.19 -7.68 -1.37
C VAL A 49 -1.09 -7.82 -2.40
N VAL A 50 -1.17 -7.08 -3.52
CA VAL A 50 -0.17 -7.17 -4.59
C VAL A 50 1.24 -6.87 -4.08
N ILE A 51 1.41 -5.81 -3.29
CA ILE A 51 2.71 -5.46 -2.70
C ILE A 51 3.20 -6.56 -1.74
N SER A 52 2.31 -7.13 -0.92
CA SER A 52 2.66 -8.21 0.00
C SER A 52 3.06 -9.49 -0.74
N ASP A 53 2.31 -9.88 -1.77
CA ASP A 53 2.55 -11.10 -2.53
C ASP A 53 3.85 -10.98 -3.34
N MET A 54 4.11 -9.82 -3.95
CA MET A 54 5.41 -9.53 -4.58
C MET A 54 6.56 -9.70 -3.59
N LYS A 55 6.39 -9.25 -2.34
CA LYS A 55 7.44 -9.41 -1.32
C LYS A 55 7.69 -10.88 -0.97
N ASP A 56 6.63 -11.69 -0.87
CA ASP A 56 6.76 -13.14 -0.64
C ASP A 56 7.48 -13.84 -1.78
N ASP A 57 7.20 -13.43 -3.01
CA ASP A 57 7.82 -13.95 -4.22
C ASP A 57 9.27 -13.42 -4.42
N GLY A 58 9.77 -12.60 -3.49
CA GLY A 58 11.12 -12.02 -3.55
C GLY A 58 11.29 -10.91 -4.60
N LEU A 59 10.18 -10.33 -5.06
CA LEU A 59 10.16 -9.27 -6.07
C LEU A 59 10.18 -7.88 -5.42
N ASP A 60 11.00 -6.99 -5.98
CA ASP A 60 11.02 -5.58 -5.61
C ASP A 60 9.89 -4.82 -6.32
N PHE A 61 9.03 -4.14 -5.55
CA PHE A 61 7.91 -3.35 -6.06
C PHE A 61 8.24 -1.87 -6.30
N TYR A 62 9.35 -1.33 -5.78
CA TYR A 62 9.72 0.07 -6.00
C TYR A 62 9.86 0.44 -7.49
N PRO A 63 10.41 -0.42 -8.38
CA PRO A 63 10.49 -0.14 -9.81
C PRO A 63 9.13 0.09 -10.50
N ILE A 64 8.03 -0.46 -9.98
CA ILE A 64 6.68 -0.21 -10.52
C ILE A 64 6.30 1.26 -10.27
N PHE A 65 6.56 1.76 -9.06
CA PHE A 65 6.28 3.15 -8.72
C PHE A 65 7.14 4.13 -9.52
N GLU A 66 8.41 3.80 -9.78
CA GLU A 66 9.25 4.62 -10.66
C GLU A 66 8.72 4.69 -12.09
N LYS A 67 8.27 3.56 -12.65
CA LYS A 67 7.63 3.54 -13.98
C LYS A 67 6.38 4.41 -14.02
N VAL A 68 5.54 4.36 -12.98
CA VAL A 68 4.34 5.22 -12.87
C VAL A 68 4.72 6.70 -12.79
N ARG A 69 5.75 7.05 -12.01
CA ARG A 69 6.27 8.42 -11.93
C ARG A 69 6.76 8.94 -13.28
N ALA A 70 7.40 8.10 -14.09
CA ALA A 70 7.90 8.49 -15.40
C ALA A 70 6.80 8.96 -16.36
N TYR A 71 5.58 8.44 -16.25
CA TYR A 71 4.44 8.90 -17.05
C TYR A 71 3.92 10.30 -16.66
N ARG A 72 4.28 10.82 -15.49
CA ARG A 72 3.84 12.16 -15.04
C ARG A 72 4.67 13.30 -15.63
N GLY A 73 5.85 12.99 -16.15
CA GLY A 73 6.73 13.95 -16.83
C GLY A 73 6.57 13.96 -18.35
N GLN A 74 5.63 13.18 -18.90
CA GLN A 74 5.21 13.19 -20.32
C GLN A 74 3.97 14.08 -20.47
#